data_AF-A0A9P5RAB4-F1
#
_entry.id   AF-A0A9P5RAB4-F1
#
_cell.length_a   1.000
_cell.length_b   1.000
_cell.length_c   1.000
_cell.angle_alpha   90.00
_cell.angle_beta   90.00
_cell.angle_gamma   90.00
#
_symmetry.space_group_name_H-M   'P 1'
#
loop_
_entity.id
_entity.type
_entity.pdbx_description
1 polymer ?
#
loop_
_entity_poly.entity_id
_entity_poly.type
_entity_poly.pdbx_seq_one_letter_code
_entity_poly.pdbx_strand_id
1 'polypeptide(L)'
;MPYMNRDVSKPPTSRGAAGQVHNDLQSFEDLEHNMDSTLYRGTRFEYQTQEILRNTLGIYTQRSAGNGDLGVDLRGTWFLPLSASPKQGDMVRHLKVIVQCKMMTSKIGPKFVRELQGSLSFETQPTMAILAVSSEYTKQALLPYAKSLWPMALVVIDTEAKECRKLMWNRAAEKVMHGLQVGTKWMPGQSGPLESRPVLCFEGKVLERLPGPYLSEGQNSTGDGMKAPVVDYAIPDWNINTTPDCIHVFPEARKQAGEELNEEVSASPLQSSYLELLTWHAPSLPPLEQLNESLS
;
A
#
# COMPACT_ATOMS: atom_id res chain seq x y z
N MET A 1 24.51 15.24 19.94
CA MET A 1 23.48 16.19 20.42
C MET A 1 22.12 15.53 20.22
N PRO A 2 21.29 15.37 21.26
CA PRO A 2 19.94 14.84 21.09
C PRO A 2 19.08 15.86 20.35
N TYR A 3 18.39 15.39 19.30
CA TYR A 3 17.50 16.19 18.46
C TYR A 3 16.29 16.60 19.30
N MET A 4 16.13 17.89 19.57
CA MET A 4 14.97 18.43 20.30
C MET A 4 13.74 18.35 19.40
N ASN A 5 12.80 17.48 19.79
CA ASN A 5 11.51 17.33 19.12
C ASN A 5 10.62 18.53 19.48
N ARG A 6 10.26 19.37 18.50
CA ARG A 6 9.29 20.46 18.70
C ARG A 6 7.87 19.89 18.68
N ASP A 7 7.04 20.36 19.60
CA ASP A 7 5.66 19.94 19.88
C ASP A 7 4.84 19.43 18.67
N VAL A 8 4.46 18.15 18.74
CA VAL A 8 3.57 17.43 17.82
C VAL A 8 2.11 17.58 18.29
N SER A 9 1.68 18.80 18.64
CA SER A 9 0.32 19.05 19.14
C SER A 9 -0.59 19.74 18.11
N LYS A 10 -0.16 19.83 16.84
CA LYS A 10 -0.96 20.43 15.77
C LYS A 10 -1.32 19.37 14.74
N PRO A 11 -2.59 19.25 14.35
CA PRO A 11 -2.97 18.38 13.23
C PRO A 11 -2.16 18.78 11.99
N PRO A 12 -1.72 17.82 11.16
CA PRO A 12 -0.90 18.09 9.99
C PRO A 12 -1.71 18.94 9.01
N THR A 13 -1.48 20.25 9.05
CA THR A 13 -2.14 21.24 8.20
C THR A 13 -1.21 21.50 7.03
N SER A 14 -1.54 20.92 5.88
CA SER A 14 -0.75 21.13 4.68
C SER A 14 -0.97 22.54 4.14
N ARG A 15 0.12 23.32 4.03
CA ARG A 15 0.07 24.68 3.51
C ARG A 15 0.33 24.65 2.00
N GLY A 16 -0.69 24.93 1.20
CA GLY A 16 -0.54 25.22 -0.22
C GLY A 16 0.13 26.59 -0.47
N ALA A 17 0.38 26.89 -1.75
CA ALA A 17 1.08 28.11 -2.22
C ALA A 17 0.39 29.45 -1.84
N ALA A 18 -0.77 29.41 -1.18
CA ALA A 18 -1.47 30.59 -0.67
C ALA A 18 -2.05 30.37 0.75
N GLY A 19 -1.38 29.65 1.66
CA GLY A 19 -1.80 29.57 3.06
C GLY A 19 -3.20 28.97 3.33
N GLN A 20 -3.87 28.49 2.30
CA GLN A 20 -5.15 27.79 2.38
C GLN A 20 -4.90 26.35 2.79
N VAL A 21 -5.67 25.92 3.79
CA VAL A 21 -5.56 24.60 4.42
C VAL A 21 -6.42 23.62 3.63
N HIS A 22 -5.83 22.51 3.21
CA HIS A 22 -6.51 21.42 2.52
C HIS A 22 -6.11 20.07 3.14
N ASN A 23 -7.08 19.16 3.20
CA ASN A 23 -6.98 17.93 4.00
C ASN A 23 -7.37 16.68 3.20
N ASP A 24 -8.08 16.86 2.09
CA ASP A 24 -8.56 15.81 1.18
C ASP A 24 -8.50 16.30 -0.28
N LEU A 25 -8.84 15.42 -1.24
CA LEU A 25 -8.79 15.76 -2.66
C LEU A 25 -9.76 16.89 -3.01
N GLN A 26 -10.98 16.86 -2.47
CA GLN A 26 -12.02 17.84 -2.77
C GLN A 26 -11.61 19.24 -2.28
N SER A 27 -11.25 19.38 -1.01
CA SER A 27 -10.78 20.64 -0.43
C SER A 27 -9.51 21.16 -1.08
N PHE A 28 -8.69 20.29 -1.69
CA PHE A 28 -7.58 20.70 -2.51
C PHE A 28 -8.05 21.22 -3.87
N GLU A 29 -8.88 20.48 -4.61
CA GLU A 29 -9.39 20.88 -5.94
C GLU A 29 -10.28 22.13 -5.90
N ASP A 30 -10.92 22.43 -4.78
CA ASP A 30 -11.75 23.63 -4.59
C ASP A 30 -10.93 24.94 -4.49
N LEU A 31 -9.61 24.85 -4.28
CA LEU A 31 -8.74 26.03 -4.23
C LEU A 31 -8.29 26.45 -5.64
N GLU A 32 -7.95 27.73 -5.79
CA GLU A 32 -7.35 28.21 -7.03
C GLU A 32 -5.90 27.74 -7.16
N HIS A 33 -5.62 26.93 -8.19
CA HIS A 33 -4.29 26.38 -8.46
C HIS A 33 -3.82 26.67 -9.88
N ASN A 34 -2.50 26.82 -10.03
CA ASN A 34 -1.88 26.65 -11.32
C ASN A 34 -1.79 25.15 -11.66
N MET A 35 -2.75 24.68 -12.46
CA MET A 35 -2.89 23.27 -12.83
C MET A 35 -1.69 22.69 -13.60
N ASP A 36 -0.90 23.56 -14.25
CA ASP A 36 0.28 23.16 -15.00
C ASP A 36 1.53 23.00 -14.10
N SER A 37 1.44 23.45 -12.85
CA SER A 37 2.56 23.35 -11.91
C SER A 37 2.84 21.91 -11.50
N THR A 38 4.12 21.57 -11.39
CA THR A 38 4.56 20.25 -10.90
C THR A 38 4.11 20.01 -9.46
N LEU A 39 4.00 21.07 -8.66
CA LEU A 39 3.47 21.02 -7.30
C LEU A 39 2.00 20.59 -7.29
N TYR A 40 1.14 21.26 -8.07
CA TYR A 40 -0.27 20.90 -8.15
C TYR A 40 -0.46 19.46 -8.59
N ARG A 41 0.22 19.05 -9.66
CA ARG A 41 0.13 17.69 -10.20
C ARG A 41 0.61 16.64 -9.20
N GLY A 42 1.71 16.92 -8.49
CA GLY A 42 2.24 16.06 -7.44
C GLY A 42 1.29 15.92 -6.27
N THR A 43 0.84 17.03 -5.69
CA THR A 43 -0.09 17.04 -4.56
C THR A 43 -1.44 16.41 -4.91
N ARG A 44 -1.95 16.63 -6.12
CA ARG A 44 -3.15 15.94 -6.61
C ARG A 44 -2.94 14.43 -6.67
N PHE A 45 -1.79 13.98 -7.20
CA PHE A 45 -1.47 12.56 -7.27
C PHE A 45 -1.32 11.91 -5.88
N GLU A 46 -0.78 12.62 -4.90
CA GLU A 46 -0.72 12.16 -3.50
C GLU A 46 -2.13 11.89 -2.94
N TYR A 47 -3.07 12.81 -3.15
CA TYR A 47 -4.45 12.66 -2.70
C TYR A 47 -5.20 11.54 -3.42
N GLN A 48 -5.05 11.45 -4.74
CA GLN A 48 -5.64 10.35 -5.51
C GLN A 48 -5.08 9.00 -5.03
N THR A 49 -3.77 8.93 -4.77
CA THR A 49 -3.13 7.73 -4.21
C THR A 49 -3.72 7.39 -2.84
N GLN A 50 -3.88 8.36 -1.95
CA GLN A 50 -4.49 8.16 -0.63
C GLN A 50 -5.89 7.55 -0.73
N GLU A 51 -6.76 8.10 -1.59
CA GLU A 51 -8.11 7.56 -1.79
C GLU A 51 -8.11 6.16 -2.39
N ILE A 52 -7.28 5.92 -3.40
CA ILE A 52 -7.20 4.63 -4.08
C ILE A 52 -6.65 3.56 -3.14
N LEU A 53 -5.59 3.83 -2.38
CA LEU A 53 -5.06 2.89 -1.39
C LEU A 53 -6.10 2.56 -0.30
N ARG A 54 -6.88 3.54 0.14
CA ARG A 54 -7.99 3.33 1.08
C ARG A 54 -9.05 2.41 0.48
N ASN A 55 -9.55 2.74 -0.70
CA ASN A 55 -10.71 2.08 -1.29
C ASN A 55 -10.39 0.71 -1.89
N THR A 56 -9.15 0.47 -2.32
CA THR A 56 -8.75 -0.78 -2.97
C THR A 56 -8.00 -1.74 -2.05
N LEU A 57 -7.25 -1.21 -1.08
CA LEU A 57 -6.37 -2.02 -0.22
C LEU A 57 -6.72 -1.93 1.28
N GLY A 58 -7.58 -1.01 1.71
CA GLY A 58 -7.91 -0.81 3.13
C GLY A 58 -6.77 -0.10 3.88
N ILE A 59 -5.97 0.69 3.17
CA ILE A 59 -4.84 1.43 3.73
C ILE A 59 -5.28 2.86 4.01
N TYR A 60 -5.27 3.24 5.29
CA TYR A 60 -5.70 4.56 5.72
C TYR A 60 -4.47 5.40 6.01
N THR A 61 -4.26 6.41 5.17
CA THR A 61 -3.14 7.33 5.28
C THR A 61 -3.60 8.78 5.37
N GLN A 62 -2.68 9.64 5.81
CA GLN A 62 -2.75 11.09 5.77
C GLN A 62 -1.50 11.62 5.06
N ARG A 63 -1.65 12.75 4.36
CA ARG A 63 -0.52 13.46 3.75
C ARG A 63 0.41 14.01 4.83
N SER A 64 1.71 13.80 4.62
CA SER A 64 2.78 14.40 5.38
C SER A 64 3.23 15.65 4.63
N ALA A 65 2.69 16.82 4.97
CA ALA A 65 3.12 18.06 4.36
C ALA A 65 4.18 18.73 5.25
N GLY A 66 5.45 18.62 4.89
CA GLY A 66 6.50 19.29 5.66
C GLY A 66 7.91 19.10 5.15
N ASN A 67 8.72 20.13 5.32
CA ASN A 67 10.16 20.03 5.12
C ASN A 67 10.74 19.05 6.16
N GLY A 68 11.49 18.03 5.72
CA GLY A 68 12.08 17.03 6.62
C GLY A 68 11.29 15.72 6.77
N ASP A 69 10.33 15.46 5.88
CA ASP A 69 9.58 14.20 5.78
C ASP A 69 10.41 13.00 5.30
N LEU A 70 11.69 13.23 4.96
CA LEU A 70 12.63 12.23 4.43
C LEU A 70 12.11 11.56 3.14
N GLY A 71 11.29 12.26 2.35
CA GLY A 71 10.73 11.76 1.10
C GLY A 71 9.51 10.85 1.29
N VAL A 72 8.82 10.93 2.43
CA VAL A 72 7.56 10.25 2.71
C VAL A 72 6.40 11.21 2.51
N ASP A 73 5.56 10.92 1.51
CA ASP A 73 4.42 11.78 1.16
C ASP A 73 3.16 11.42 1.97
N LEU A 74 2.93 10.14 2.27
CA LEU A 74 1.79 9.69 3.09
C LEU A 74 2.25 8.79 4.24
N ARG A 75 1.58 8.91 5.40
CA ARG A 75 1.80 8.06 6.58
C ARG A 75 0.48 7.49 7.07
N GLY A 76 0.47 6.27 7.55
CA GLY A 76 -0.78 5.64 7.94
C GLY A 76 -0.70 4.22 8.44
N THR A 77 -1.84 3.54 8.41
CA THR A 77 -2.01 2.18 8.89
C THR A 77 -2.73 1.34 7.85
N TRP A 78 -2.21 0.13 7.62
CA TRP A 78 -2.90 -0.93 6.92
C TRP A 78 -3.56 -1.84 7.95
N PHE A 79 -4.89 -1.96 7.86
CA PHE A 79 -5.64 -2.94 8.65
C PHE A 79 -5.52 -4.28 7.95
N LEU A 80 -4.92 -5.26 8.60
CA LEU A 80 -4.79 -6.61 8.07
C LEU A 80 -5.88 -7.49 8.68
N PRO A 81 -6.58 -8.29 7.87
CA PRO A 81 -7.66 -9.12 8.36
C PRO A 81 -7.11 -10.31 9.17
N LEU A 82 -7.96 -10.90 9.99
CA LEU A 82 -7.68 -12.16 10.71
C LEU A 82 -8.41 -13.37 10.09
N SER A 83 -9.19 -13.14 9.04
CA SER A 83 -10.00 -14.14 8.34
C SER A 83 -10.28 -13.67 6.90
N ALA A 84 -10.59 -14.60 6.00
CA ALA A 84 -10.94 -14.28 4.61
C ALA A 84 -12.28 -13.55 4.42
N SER A 85 -13.18 -13.65 5.41
CA SER A 85 -14.48 -12.96 5.41
C SER A 85 -14.62 -12.09 6.67
N PRO A 86 -13.91 -10.94 6.76
CA PRO A 86 -14.01 -10.05 7.92
C PRO A 86 -15.43 -9.49 8.06
N LYS A 87 -16.00 -9.57 9.26
CA LYS A 87 -17.30 -9.00 9.61
C LYS A 87 -17.16 -7.64 10.28
N GLN A 88 -18.26 -6.89 10.31
CA GLN A 88 -18.33 -5.66 11.09
C GLN A 88 -18.08 -5.95 12.59
N GLY A 89 -17.17 -5.22 13.21
CA GLY A 89 -16.73 -5.41 14.60
C GLY A 89 -15.53 -6.37 14.80
N ASP A 90 -15.10 -7.11 13.78
CA ASP A 90 -13.96 -8.02 13.89
C ASP A 90 -12.65 -7.29 14.24
N MET A 91 -11.82 -7.96 15.03
CA MET A 91 -10.46 -7.51 15.31
C MET A 91 -9.60 -7.55 14.05
N VAL A 92 -8.67 -6.61 13.97
CA VAL A 92 -7.73 -6.47 12.85
C VAL A 92 -6.32 -6.26 13.39
N ARG A 93 -5.30 -6.61 12.61
CA ARG A 93 -3.91 -6.22 12.92
C ARG A 93 -3.62 -4.87 12.27
N HIS A 94 -2.77 -4.08 12.93
CA HIS A 94 -2.36 -2.77 12.42
C HIS A 94 -0.91 -2.86 11.96
N LEU A 95 -0.67 -2.63 10.67
CA LEU A 95 0.67 -2.47 10.13
C LEU A 95 0.90 -0.99 9.79
N LYS A 96 1.91 -0.39 10.41
CA LYS A 96 2.35 0.97 10.06
C LYS A 96 2.83 1.00 8.60
N VAL A 97 2.41 2.01 7.86
CA VAL A 97 2.84 2.22 6.48
C VAL A 97 3.34 3.63 6.23
N ILE A 98 4.38 3.73 5.41
CA ILE A 98 4.83 4.97 4.78
C ILE A 98 4.68 4.84 3.27
N VAL A 99 4.30 5.91 2.60
CA VAL A 99 4.09 5.91 1.15
C VAL A 99 4.89 7.05 0.53
N GLN A 100 5.64 6.73 -0.52
CA GLN A 100 6.20 7.71 -1.43
C GLN A 100 5.42 7.69 -2.74
N CYS A 101 4.95 8.84 -3.17
CA CYS A 101 4.14 9.07 -4.36
C CYS A 101 5.01 9.66 -5.47
N LYS A 102 5.06 8.98 -6.62
CA LYS A 102 5.79 9.46 -7.79
C LYS A 102 4.93 9.50 -9.05
N MET A 103 4.54 10.72 -9.44
CA MET A 103 3.91 10.96 -10.72
C MET A 103 4.97 11.22 -11.79
N MET A 104 5.09 10.31 -12.75
CA MET A 104 5.99 10.42 -13.91
C MET A 104 5.35 9.77 -15.14
N THR A 105 5.78 10.19 -16.33
CA THR A 105 5.42 9.54 -17.60
C THR A 105 6.39 8.40 -17.93
N SER A 106 7.66 8.56 -17.57
CA SER A 106 8.70 7.55 -17.73
C SER A 106 8.64 6.48 -16.64
N LYS A 107 9.06 5.25 -16.97
CA LYS A 107 9.17 4.17 -15.99
C LYS A 107 10.12 4.53 -14.84
N ILE A 108 9.78 4.06 -13.64
CA ILE A 108 10.49 4.33 -12.40
C ILE A 108 11.73 3.44 -12.27
N GLY A 109 12.88 4.09 -12.08
CA GLY A 109 14.19 3.47 -11.93
C GLY A 109 14.51 3.05 -10.48
N PRO A 110 15.65 2.36 -10.27
CA PRO A 110 16.06 1.88 -8.95
C PRO A 110 16.43 2.98 -7.93
N LYS A 111 16.57 4.24 -8.39
CA LYS A 111 16.84 5.40 -7.51
C LYS A 111 15.78 5.52 -6.41
N PHE A 112 14.52 5.59 -6.79
CA PHE A 112 13.40 5.81 -5.86
C PHE A 112 13.22 4.66 -4.87
N VAL A 113 13.47 3.42 -5.31
CA VAL A 113 13.44 2.26 -4.43
C VAL A 113 14.50 2.38 -3.32
N ARG A 114 15.73 2.79 -3.66
CA ARG A 114 16.80 2.98 -2.67
C ARG A 114 16.56 4.19 -1.76
N GLU A 115 16.01 5.27 -2.31
CA GLU A 115 15.63 6.44 -1.52
C GLU A 115 14.58 6.06 -0.46
N LEU A 116 13.53 5.34 -0.87
CA LEU A 116 12.48 4.87 0.03
C LEU A 116 13.00 3.87 1.09
N GLN A 117 13.96 3.01 0.74
CA GLN A 117 14.67 2.17 1.72
C GLN A 117 15.39 3.00 2.78
N GLY A 118 16.02 4.11 2.35
CA GLY A 118 16.64 5.08 3.24
C GLY A 118 15.62 5.68 4.20
N SER A 119 14.47 6.14 3.70
CA SER A 119 13.39 6.69 4.53
C SER A 119 12.90 5.67 5.58
N LEU A 120 12.74 4.41 5.18
CA LEU A 120 12.26 3.35 6.06
C LEU A 120 13.22 3.04 7.22
N SER A 121 14.51 3.34 7.08
CA SER A 121 15.51 3.15 8.15
C SER A 121 15.29 4.03 9.38
N PHE A 122 14.48 5.09 9.25
CA PHE A 122 14.12 6.01 10.33
C PHE A 122 12.78 5.64 11.00
N GLU A 123 12.10 4.58 10.54
CA GLU A 123 10.80 4.17 11.05
C GLU A 123 10.89 3.07 12.11
N THR A 124 9.91 3.03 13.02
CA THR A 124 9.76 1.94 13.98
C THR A 124 9.35 0.65 13.27
N GLN A 125 10.01 -0.47 13.58
CA GLN A 125 9.65 -1.76 13.01
C GLN A 125 8.50 -2.44 13.79
N PRO A 126 7.58 -3.16 13.13
CA PRO A 126 7.47 -3.32 11.68
C PRO A 126 6.75 -2.11 11.05
N THR A 127 7.36 -1.53 10.01
CA THR A 127 6.72 -0.58 9.10
C THR A 127 6.94 -1.06 7.67
N MET A 128 5.92 -0.97 6.83
CA MET A 128 6.04 -1.25 5.40
C MET A 128 6.14 0.05 4.60
N ALA A 129 7.11 0.10 3.69
CA ALA A 129 7.19 1.20 2.74
C ALA A 129 6.48 0.85 1.42
N ILE A 130 5.70 1.78 0.90
CA ILE A 130 4.97 1.65 -0.34
C ILE A 130 5.50 2.70 -1.32
N LEU A 131 5.99 2.27 -2.47
CA LEU A 131 6.23 3.17 -3.60
C LEU A 131 4.97 3.14 -4.48
N ALA A 132 4.28 4.27 -4.59
CA ALA A 132 3.08 4.42 -5.40
C ALA A 132 3.38 5.32 -6.60
N VAL A 133 3.10 4.84 -7.81
CA VAL A 133 3.54 5.50 -9.04
C VAL A 133 2.42 5.56 -10.08
N SER A 134 2.40 6.58 -10.93
CA SER A 134 1.43 6.70 -12.03
C SER A 134 1.83 5.90 -13.30
N SER A 135 3.10 5.49 -13.38
CA SER A 135 3.68 4.76 -14.51
C SER A 135 4.10 3.35 -14.13
N GLU A 136 4.90 2.67 -14.95
CA GLU A 136 5.45 1.36 -14.57
C GLU A 136 6.82 1.43 -13.89
N TYR A 137 7.28 0.30 -13.37
CA TYR A 137 8.65 0.11 -12.88
C TYR A 137 9.55 -0.46 -13.98
N THR A 138 10.82 -0.06 -13.96
CA THR A 138 11.87 -0.70 -14.77
C THR A 138 12.28 -2.04 -14.15
N LYS A 139 12.76 -2.98 -14.97
CA LYS A 139 13.39 -4.23 -14.50
C LYS A 139 14.49 -3.98 -13.47
N GLN A 140 15.27 -2.92 -13.68
CA GLN A 140 16.35 -2.53 -12.77
C GLN A 140 15.84 -2.06 -11.40
N ALA A 141 14.64 -1.47 -11.32
CA ALA A 141 14.04 -1.08 -10.04
C ALA A 141 13.62 -2.29 -9.19
N LEU A 142 13.22 -3.40 -9.84
CA LEU A 142 12.78 -4.61 -9.15
C LEU A 142 13.92 -5.32 -8.41
N LEU A 143 15.16 -5.21 -8.88
CA LEU A 143 16.33 -5.85 -8.26
C LEU A 143 16.60 -5.39 -6.81
N PRO A 144 16.80 -4.09 -6.52
CA PRO A 144 17.01 -3.64 -5.14
C PRO A 144 15.75 -3.81 -4.28
N TYR A 145 14.57 -3.77 -4.88
CA TYR A 145 13.30 -4.00 -4.18
C TYR A 145 13.18 -5.44 -3.67
N ALA A 146 13.42 -6.42 -4.55
CA ALA A 146 13.31 -7.84 -4.23
C ALA A 146 14.40 -8.30 -3.26
N LYS A 147 15.60 -7.69 -3.33
CA LYS A 147 16.72 -7.96 -2.41
C LYS A 147 16.62 -7.22 -1.08
N SER A 148 15.69 -6.27 -0.94
CA SER A 148 15.55 -5.49 0.28
C SER A 148 15.17 -6.40 1.45
N LEU A 149 15.84 -6.20 2.58
CA LEU A 149 15.46 -6.83 3.85
C LEU A 149 14.33 -6.08 4.56
N TRP A 150 13.96 -4.91 4.03
CA TRP A 150 12.89 -4.10 4.56
C TRP A 150 11.54 -4.46 3.92
N PRO A 151 10.44 -4.49 4.69
CA PRO A 151 9.09 -4.69 4.15
C PRO A 151 8.75 -3.59 3.14
N MET A 152 8.58 -3.96 1.88
CA MET A 152 8.27 -3.01 0.81
C MET A 152 7.17 -3.52 -0.10
N ALA A 153 6.36 -2.59 -0.59
CA ALA A 153 5.40 -2.82 -1.67
C ALA A 153 5.61 -1.82 -2.82
N LEU A 154 5.33 -2.27 -4.04
CA LEU A 154 5.27 -1.44 -5.24
C LEU A 154 3.83 -1.43 -5.74
N VAL A 155 3.30 -0.22 -5.96
CA VAL A 155 1.94 0.01 -6.42
C VAL A 155 1.96 0.85 -7.69
N VAL A 156 1.16 0.47 -8.68
CA VAL A 156 0.85 1.29 -9.86
C VAL A 156 -0.58 1.78 -9.74
N ILE A 157 -0.74 3.10 -9.69
CA ILE A 157 -2.01 3.78 -9.52
C ILE A 157 -2.52 4.23 -10.88
N ASP A 158 -3.75 3.87 -11.20
CA ASP A 158 -4.50 4.46 -12.30
C ASP A 158 -5.42 5.55 -11.74
N THR A 159 -5.05 6.80 -11.96
CA THR A 159 -5.80 7.95 -11.47
C THR A 159 -7.10 8.19 -12.23
N GLU A 160 -7.20 7.74 -13.48
CA GLU A 160 -8.38 7.90 -14.32
C GLU A 160 -9.43 6.85 -13.97
N ALA A 161 -9.02 5.59 -13.90
CA ALA A 161 -9.87 4.48 -13.48
C ALA A 161 -10.08 4.41 -11.95
N LYS A 162 -9.40 5.28 -11.18
CA LYS A 162 -9.43 5.34 -9.71
C LYS A 162 -9.16 4.00 -9.04
N GLU A 163 -8.18 3.27 -9.55
CA GLU A 163 -7.88 1.90 -9.11
C GLU A 163 -6.38 1.63 -8.96
N CYS A 164 -6.08 0.57 -8.20
CA CYS A 164 -4.75 0.01 -8.12
C CYS A 164 -4.55 -0.98 -9.27
N ARG A 165 -3.78 -0.58 -10.29
CA ARG A 165 -3.56 -1.40 -11.49
C ARG A 165 -2.60 -2.56 -11.23
N LYS A 166 -1.59 -2.36 -10.40
CA LYS A 166 -0.62 -3.40 -10.00
C LYS A 166 -0.24 -3.23 -8.54
N LEU A 167 -0.15 -4.34 -7.82
CA LEU A 167 0.33 -4.42 -6.45
C LEU A 167 1.29 -5.60 -6.33
N MET A 168 2.42 -5.38 -5.67
CA MET A 168 3.32 -6.45 -5.25
C MET A 168 3.99 -6.04 -3.95
N TRP A 169 4.40 -7.02 -3.15
CA TRP A 169 5.26 -6.80 -2.00
C TRP A 169 6.37 -7.84 -1.96
N ASN A 170 7.50 -7.50 -1.33
CA ASN A 170 8.69 -8.34 -1.35
C ASN A 170 8.65 -9.43 -0.26
N ARG A 171 9.65 -10.31 -0.25
CA ARG A 171 9.76 -11.40 0.74
C ARG A 171 9.84 -10.90 2.18
N ALA A 172 10.41 -9.72 2.42
CA ALA A 172 10.43 -9.12 3.75
C ALA A 172 9.02 -8.70 4.19
N ALA A 173 8.23 -8.15 3.27
CA ALA A 173 6.84 -7.79 3.50
C ALA A 173 5.94 -9.00 3.77
N GLU A 174 6.11 -10.12 3.06
CA GLU A 174 5.33 -11.35 3.30
C GLU A 174 5.33 -11.78 4.78
N LYS A 175 6.45 -11.59 5.49
CA LYS A 175 6.59 -11.92 6.91
C LYS A 175 5.71 -11.06 7.83
N VAL A 176 5.37 -9.84 7.42
CA VAL A 176 4.53 -8.90 8.20
C VAL A 176 3.09 -8.82 7.69
N MET A 177 2.77 -9.48 6.58
CA MET A 177 1.42 -9.49 6.00
C MET A 177 0.49 -10.57 6.59
N HIS A 178 1.01 -11.42 7.49
CA HIS A 178 0.22 -12.34 8.34
C HIS A 178 -0.87 -13.15 7.60
N GLY A 179 -0.54 -13.74 6.45
CA GLY A 179 -1.47 -14.57 5.68
C GLY A 179 -2.20 -13.84 4.56
N LEU A 180 -2.09 -12.51 4.49
CA LEU A 180 -2.54 -11.73 3.33
C LEU A 180 -1.59 -11.97 2.15
N GLN A 181 -2.16 -12.16 0.96
CA GLN A 181 -1.53 -12.48 -0.31
C GLN A 181 -2.09 -11.59 -1.42
N VAL A 182 -1.30 -11.37 -2.48
CA VAL A 182 -1.80 -10.73 -3.71
C VAL A 182 -2.15 -11.84 -4.71
N GLY A 183 -3.40 -11.91 -5.10
CA GLY A 183 -3.88 -12.67 -6.24
C GLY A 183 -4.08 -11.79 -7.47
N THR A 184 -4.46 -12.44 -8.58
CA THR A 184 -4.77 -11.76 -9.84
C THR A 184 -6.18 -12.09 -10.28
N LYS A 185 -6.99 -11.06 -10.52
CA LYS A 185 -8.26 -11.17 -11.22
C LYS A 185 -8.06 -10.72 -12.67
N TRP A 186 -8.53 -11.54 -13.60
CA TRP A 186 -8.52 -11.21 -15.02
C TRP A 186 -9.83 -10.54 -15.43
N MET A 187 -9.73 -9.53 -16.28
CA MET A 187 -10.88 -8.79 -16.81
C MET A 187 -10.76 -8.67 -18.33
N PRO A 188 -11.89 -8.70 -19.06
CA PRO A 188 -11.89 -8.42 -20.49
C PRO A 188 -11.40 -6.99 -20.74
N GLY A 189 -10.37 -6.84 -21.57
CA GLY A 189 -9.88 -5.52 -21.99
C GLY A 189 -10.92 -4.84 -22.86
N GLN A 190 -11.15 -3.53 -22.68
CA GLN A 190 -12.17 -2.79 -23.43
C GLN A 190 -11.94 -2.79 -24.96
N SER A 191 -10.72 -3.02 -25.42
CA SER A 191 -10.37 -3.05 -26.86
C SER A 191 -9.09 -3.85 -27.15
N GLY A 192 -8.70 -4.81 -26.29
CA GLY A 192 -7.37 -5.40 -26.32
C GLY A 192 -7.20 -6.68 -25.49
N PRO A 193 -5.96 -7.10 -25.19
CA PRO A 193 -5.70 -8.32 -24.43
C PRO A 193 -6.29 -8.25 -23.02
N LEU A 194 -6.49 -9.43 -22.43
CA LEU A 194 -7.00 -9.59 -21.06
C LEU A 194 -6.16 -8.76 -20.08
N GLU A 195 -6.82 -7.94 -19.27
CA GLU A 195 -6.17 -7.12 -18.27
C GLU A 195 -6.19 -7.81 -16.91
N SER A 196 -5.09 -7.73 -16.17
CA SER A 196 -5.03 -8.20 -14.78
C SER A 196 -5.25 -7.05 -13.80
N ARG A 197 -5.91 -7.36 -12.68
CA ARG A 197 -6.02 -6.50 -11.50
C ARG A 197 -5.60 -7.27 -10.25
N PRO A 198 -4.87 -6.62 -9.33
CA PRO A 198 -4.55 -7.25 -8.06
C PRO A 198 -5.83 -7.44 -7.24
N VAL A 199 -5.94 -8.58 -6.59
CA VAL A 199 -6.95 -8.85 -5.56
C VAL A 199 -6.24 -9.28 -4.29
N LEU A 200 -6.78 -8.88 -3.15
CA LEU A 200 -6.25 -9.34 -1.87
C LEU A 200 -6.86 -10.68 -1.51
N CYS A 201 -6.02 -11.65 -1.17
CA CYS A 201 -6.43 -12.97 -0.73
C CYS A 201 -5.95 -13.23 0.68
N PHE A 202 -6.73 -13.92 1.50
CA PHE A 202 -6.34 -14.41 2.81
C PHE A 202 -6.55 -15.92 2.85
N GLU A 203 -5.51 -16.68 3.17
CA GLU A 203 -5.54 -18.15 3.19
C GLU A 203 -6.11 -18.76 1.89
N GLY A 204 -5.71 -18.21 0.74
CA GLY A 204 -6.14 -18.68 -0.58
C GLY A 204 -7.54 -18.24 -1.02
N LYS A 205 -8.29 -17.51 -0.19
CA LYS A 205 -9.60 -16.97 -0.55
C LYS A 205 -9.52 -15.47 -0.80
N VAL A 206 -10.17 -15.01 -1.86
CA VAL A 206 -10.29 -13.57 -2.13
C VAL A 206 -11.06 -12.90 -0.98
N LEU A 207 -10.55 -11.77 -0.49
CA LEU A 207 -11.24 -10.98 0.51
C LEU A 207 -12.55 -10.44 -0.06
N GLU A 208 -13.67 -10.77 0.59
CA GLU A 208 -14.99 -10.27 0.21
C GLU A 208 -15.15 -8.78 0.55
N ARG A 209 -14.41 -8.31 1.56
CA ARG A 209 -14.43 -6.94 2.05
C ARG A 209 -13.07 -6.55 2.63
N LEU A 210 -12.71 -5.28 2.45
CA LEU A 210 -11.52 -4.72 3.08
C LEU A 210 -11.73 -4.51 4.60
N PRO A 211 -10.79 -4.95 5.44
CA PRO A 211 -10.78 -4.59 6.86
C PRO A 211 -10.52 -3.08 7.02
N GLY A 212 -11.09 -2.48 8.06
CA GLY A 212 -10.90 -1.07 8.34
C GLY A 212 -11.75 -0.62 9.53
N PRO A 213 -11.43 0.54 10.11
CA PRO A 213 -12.21 1.14 11.18
C PRO A 213 -13.64 1.29 10.68
N TYR A 214 -14.55 0.59 11.35
CA TYR A 214 -15.96 0.58 11.02
C TYR A 214 -16.47 2.02 11.01
N LEU A 215 -16.71 2.57 9.81
CA LEU A 215 -17.79 3.53 9.66
C LEU A 215 -19.04 2.71 10.00
N SER A 216 -19.59 2.89 11.20
CA SER A 216 -20.95 2.47 11.43
C SER A 216 -21.79 3.13 10.34
N GLU A 217 -22.33 2.34 9.41
CA GLU A 217 -23.52 2.80 8.70
C GLU A 217 -24.56 3.03 9.79
N GLY A 218 -24.71 4.29 10.20
CA GLY A 218 -25.85 4.68 10.99
C GLY A 218 -27.08 4.25 10.18
N GLN A 219 -27.88 3.36 10.75
CA GLN A 219 -29.24 3.13 10.28
C GLN A 219 -30.00 4.44 10.44
N ASN A 220 -29.85 5.37 9.49
CA ASN A 220 -30.72 6.52 9.40
C ASN A 220 -31.95 6.07 8.63
N SER A 221 -32.97 5.72 9.41
CA SER A 221 -34.36 5.86 9.04
C SER A 221 -34.56 7.17 8.27
N THR A 222 -35.01 7.04 7.01
CA THR A 222 -35.81 7.98 6.22
C THR A 222 -35.81 9.45 6.68
N GLY A 223 -35.23 10.33 5.87
CA GLY A 223 -35.59 11.75 5.91
C GLY A 223 -34.47 12.69 5.50
N ASP A 224 -34.59 13.17 4.27
CA ASP A 224 -34.06 14.46 3.79
C ASP A 224 -32.56 14.57 3.49
N GLY A 225 -32.28 15.25 2.37
CA GLY A 225 -30.96 15.27 1.75
C GLY A 225 -29.91 15.97 2.60
N MET A 226 -28.85 15.25 2.98
CA MET A 226 -27.63 15.87 3.49
C MET A 226 -26.41 14.95 3.34
N LYS A 227 -25.38 15.55 2.73
CA LYS A 227 -23.94 15.25 2.63
C LYS A 227 -23.45 13.92 3.24
N ALA A 228 -22.57 13.26 2.48
CA ALA A 228 -21.76 12.14 2.94
C ALA A 228 -21.14 12.44 4.31
N PRO A 229 -21.27 11.55 5.31
CA PRO A 229 -20.73 11.80 6.64
C PRO A 229 -19.20 11.83 6.58
N VAL A 230 -18.63 12.98 6.94
CA VAL A 230 -17.20 13.11 7.28
C VAL A 230 -17.03 12.42 8.62
N VAL A 231 -16.41 11.24 8.63
CA VAL A 231 -16.07 10.53 9.87
C VAL A 231 -14.56 10.60 10.06
N ASP A 232 -14.14 11.33 11.09
CA ASP A 232 -12.75 11.48 11.49
C ASP A 232 -12.23 10.14 12.05
N TYR A 233 -11.59 9.34 11.21
CA TYR A 233 -10.69 8.31 11.71
C TYR A 233 -9.38 8.99 12.14
N ALA A 234 -9.17 9.08 13.45
CA ALA A 234 -7.88 9.50 13.99
C ALA A 234 -6.85 8.38 13.74
N ILE A 235 -5.91 8.63 12.83
CA ILE A 235 -4.70 7.80 12.71
C ILE A 235 -3.98 7.91 14.06
N PRO A 236 -3.63 6.79 14.73
CA PRO A 236 -2.90 6.84 15.99
C PRO A 236 -1.67 7.73 15.87
N ASP A 237 -1.44 8.61 16.85
CA ASP A 237 -0.35 9.59 16.82
C ASP A 237 0.96 8.94 16.36
N TRP A 238 1.47 9.41 15.23
CA TRP A 238 2.70 8.93 14.58
C TRP A 238 3.96 9.37 15.34
N ASN A 239 3.89 9.44 16.67
CA ASN A 239 5.07 9.74 17.46
C ASN A 239 6.05 8.58 17.29
N ILE A 240 7.21 8.87 16.70
CA ILE A 240 8.32 7.91 16.54
C ILE A 240 8.77 7.28 17.86
N ASN A 241 8.31 7.81 19.01
CA ASN A 241 8.58 7.34 20.36
C ASN A 241 7.42 6.57 21.02
N THR A 242 6.26 6.37 20.37
CA THR A 242 5.19 5.53 20.92
C THR A 242 5.42 4.07 20.55
N THR A 243 5.85 3.29 21.54
CA THR A 243 5.71 1.83 21.53
C THR A 243 4.22 1.50 21.48
N PRO A 244 3.73 0.69 20.52
CA PRO A 244 2.36 0.20 20.58
C PRO A 244 2.24 -0.76 21.76
N ASP A 245 1.52 -0.34 22.80
CA ASP A 245 1.07 -1.21 23.90
C ASP A 245 0.07 -2.22 23.34
N CYS A 246 0.59 -3.33 22.80
CA CYS A 246 -0.10 -4.63 22.70
C CYS A 246 0.93 -5.70 22.29
N ILE A 247 1.90 -5.95 23.18
CA ILE A 247 2.68 -7.18 23.18
C ILE A 247 1.98 -8.17 24.11
N HIS A 248 1.36 -9.20 23.55
CA HIS A 248 1.12 -10.44 24.26
C HIS A 248 1.97 -11.54 23.63
N VAL A 249 3.19 -11.68 24.17
CA VAL A 249 4.03 -12.88 24.07
C VAL A 249 3.34 -14.00 24.84
N PHE A 250 3.16 -15.19 24.27
CA PHE A 250 3.15 -16.50 24.97
C PHE A 250 3.19 -17.66 23.95
N PRO A 251 3.58 -18.90 24.34
CA PRO A 251 4.90 -19.32 24.80
C PRO A 251 5.55 -20.36 23.85
N GLU A 252 6.85 -20.59 24.03
CA GLU A 252 7.65 -21.60 23.32
C GLU A 252 7.08 -23.02 23.47
N ALA A 253 6.92 -23.72 22.34
CA ALA A 253 6.77 -25.17 22.32
C ALA A 253 8.02 -25.81 21.70
N ARG A 254 8.88 -26.33 22.59
CA ARG A 254 9.94 -27.29 22.27
C ARG A 254 9.29 -28.63 21.88
N LYS A 255 9.72 -29.24 20.76
CA LYS A 255 10.20 -30.64 20.72
C LYS A 255 10.91 -30.99 19.40
N GLN A 256 12.04 -31.68 19.59
CA GLN A 256 12.94 -32.43 18.69
C GLN A 256 12.17 -33.49 17.86
N ALA A 257 12.67 -34.16 16.81
CA ALA A 257 13.88 -34.26 15.97
C ALA A 257 13.37 -34.91 14.65
N GLY A 258 13.88 -34.63 13.45
CA GLY A 258 15.12 -35.16 12.88
C GLY A 258 14.75 -36.02 11.66
N GLU A 259 15.31 -35.71 10.48
CA GLU A 259 15.42 -36.63 9.34
C GLU A 259 16.27 -36.02 8.21
N GLU A 260 16.78 -36.90 7.36
CA GLU A 260 18.08 -36.88 6.68
C GLU A 260 18.22 -35.94 5.47
N LEU A 261 19.46 -35.53 5.23
CA LEU A 261 19.92 -34.74 4.09
C LEU A 261 20.10 -35.63 2.86
N ASN A 262 19.35 -35.37 1.79
CA ASN A 262 19.77 -35.70 0.43
C ASN A 262 20.13 -34.41 -0.30
N GLU A 263 21.40 -34.31 -0.72
CA GLU A 263 21.89 -33.24 -1.59
C GLU A 263 21.39 -33.47 -3.02
N GLU A 264 20.45 -32.65 -3.46
CA GLU A 264 20.24 -32.38 -4.89
C GLU A 264 20.72 -30.96 -5.20
N VAL A 265 21.53 -30.89 -6.26
CA VAL A 265 22.19 -29.68 -6.78
C VAL A 265 21.13 -28.65 -7.19
N SER A 266 20.80 -27.73 -6.29
CA SER A 266 19.86 -26.65 -6.56
C SER A 266 20.58 -25.44 -7.16
N ALA A 267 20.00 -24.91 -8.26
CA ALA A 267 20.37 -23.62 -8.80
C ALA A 267 20.27 -22.55 -7.70
N SER A 268 21.22 -21.59 -7.70
CA SER A 268 21.33 -20.61 -6.62
C SER A 268 19.97 -19.91 -6.33
N PRO A 269 19.61 -19.68 -5.05
CA PRO A 269 18.37 -18.99 -4.68
C PRO A 269 18.18 -17.61 -5.36
N LEU A 270 19.28 -17.01 -5.80
CA LEU A 270 19.31 -15.75 -6.53
C LEU A 270 18.79 -15.88 -7.97
N GLN A 271 18.99 -17.01 -8.64
CA GLN A 271 18.50 -17.25 -10.00
C GLN A 271 16.98 -17.49 -10.04
N SER A 272 16.44 -18.20 -9.05
CA SER A 272 14.99 -18.44 -8.94
C SER A 272 14.21 -17.14 -8.74
N SER A 273 14.65 -16.27 -7.81
CA SER A 273 14.01 -14.96 -7.59
C SER A 273 14.07 -14.03 -8.82
N TYR A 274 15.13 -14.11 -9.63
CA TYR A 274 15.25 -13.31 -10.84
C TYR A 274 14.34 -13.81 -11.96
N LEU A 275 14.18 -15.14 -12.09
CA LEU A 275 13.26 -15.74 -13.04
C LEU A 275 11.80 -15.46 -12.68
N GLU A 276 11.43 -15.49 -11.39
CA GLU A 276 10.11 -15.03 -10.93
C GLU A 276 9.87 -13.55 -11.24
N LEU A 277 10.86 -12.68 -11.03
CA LEU A 277 10.74 -11.25 -11.40
C LEU A 277 10.66 -11.03 -12.92
N LEU A 278 11.22 -11.93 -13.74
CA LEU A 278 11.13 -11.87 -15.20
C LEU A 278 9.81 -12.43 -15.72
N THR A 279 9.24 -13.47 -15.11
CA THR A 279 7.90 -13.95 -15.44
C THR A 279 6.85 -12.89 -15.14
N TRP A 280 7.07 -11.96 -14.22
CA TRP A 280 6.19 -10.80 -13.97
C TRP A 280 6.06 -9.80 -15.14
N HIS A 281 7.04 -9.74 -16.05
CA HIS A 281 6.90 -8.93 -17.27
C HIS A 281 6.13 -9.68 -18.38
N ALA A 282 5.84 -10.96 -18.18
CA ALA A 282 4.86 -11.69 -18.95
C ALA A 282 3.56 -11.74 -18.13
N PRO A 283 2.39 -11.37 -18.67
CA PRO A 283 1.15 -11.72 -18.01
C PRO A 283 1.13 -13.25 -17.82
N SER A 284 0.97 -13.73 -16.58
CA SER A 284 0.69 -15.14 -16.34
C SER A 284 -0.55 -15.48 -17.17
N LEU A 285 -0.51 -16.49 -18.02
CA LEU A 285 -1.63 -16.79 -18.91
C LEU A 285 -2.91 -16.99 -18.08
N PRO A 286 -4.07 -16.51 -18.55
CA PRO A 286 -5.34 -16.82 -17.90
C PRO A 286 -5.52 -18.35 -17.80
N PRO A 287 -6.20 -18.85 -16.76
CA PRO A 287 -6.59 -20.25 -16.68
C PRO A 287 -7.30 -20.67 -17.98
N LEU A 288 -6.98 -21.87 -18.50
CA LEU A 288 -7.52 -22.36 -19.78
C LEU A 288 -9.06 -22.31 -19.86
N GLU A 289 -9.73 -22.43 -18.72
CA GLU A 289 -11.19 -22.32 -18.59
C GLU A 289 -11.74 -20.94 -18.98
N GLN A 290 -11.00 -19.86 -18.75
CA GLN A 290 -11.41 -18.48 -19.05
C GLN A 290 -11.10 -18.03 -20.49
N LEU A 291 -10.28 -18.78 -21.22
CA LEU A 291 -10.01 -18.51 -22.65
C LEU A 291 -11.17 -19.00 -23.54
N ASN A 292 -11.85 -20.07 -23.13
CA ASN A 292 -12.92 -20.67 -23.91
C ASN A 292 -14.21 -19.83 -23.95
N GLU A 293 -14.48 -19.02 -22.92
CA GLU A 293 -15.67 -18.14 -22.90
C GLU A 293 -15.54 -16.93 -23.86
N SER A 294 -14.34 -16.64 -24.36
CA SER A 294 -14.07 -15.53 -25.29
C SER A 294 -14.18 -15.91 -26.78
N LEU A 295 -14.43 -17.19 -27.09
CA LEU A 295 -14.50 -17.74 -28.45
C LEU A 295 -15.90 -18.28 -28.81
N SER A 296 -16.92 -17.97 -28.00
CA SER A 296 -18.32 -18.38 -28.19
C SER A 296 -19.28 -17.21 -28.30
#